data_AF-A0A1H7G2R7-F1
#
_entry.id   AF-A0A1H7G2R7-F1
#
_cell.length_a   1.000
_cell.length_b   1.000
_cell.length_c   1.000
_cell.angle_alpha   90.00
_cell.angle_beta   90.00
_cell.angle_gamma   90.00
#
_symmetry.space_group_name_H-M   'P 1'
#
loop_
_entity.id
_entity.type
_entity.pdbx_description
1 polymer ?
#
loop_
_entity_poly.entity_id
_entity_poly.type
_entity_poly.pdbx_seq_one_letter_code
_entity_poly.pdbx_strand_id
1 'polypeptide(L)'
;MATQEQINAARRTIEQLHDQHASDVRRLIGLLESGAMKGKAADKLIADCHAWEAAYKGVFRRALALVESMPAQPETAEQRSDPLGLGPGRLPSQTSGTPYR
;
A
#
# COMPACT_ATOMS: atom_id res chain seq x y z
N MET A 1 5.07 13.03 1.60
CA MET A 1 5.46 11.84 0.82
C MET A 1 5.16 10.63 1.68
N ALA A 2 4.56 9.58 1.13
CA ALA A 2 4.34 8.33 1.87
C ALA A 2 5.64 7.53 1.93
N THR A 3 5.90 6.85 3.05
CA THR A 3 7.05 5.95 3.16
C THR A 3 6.77 4.66 2.39
N GLN A 4 7.82 3.93 2.00
CA GLN A 4 7.66 2.62 1.33
C GLN A 4 6.89 1.63 2.22
N GLU A 5 7.08 1.71 3.54
CA GLU A 5 6.30 0.90 4.50
C GLU A 5 4.81 1.24 4.44
N GLN A 6 4.45 2.52 4.39
CA GLN A 6 3.05 2.95 4.27
C GLN A 6 2.40 2.49 2.95
N ILE A 7 3.15 2.54 1.84
CA ILE A 7 2.69 2.03 0.54
C ILE A 7 2.46 0.51 0.60
N ASN A 8 3.39 -0.23 1.20
CA ASN A 8 3.28 -1.68 1.36
C ASN A 8 2.13 -2.08 2.31
N ALA A 9 1.94 -1.33 3.40
CA ALA A 9 0.83 -1.53 4.32
C ALA A 9 -0.52 -1.30 3.61
N ALA A 10 -0.65 -0.20 2.87
CA ALA A 10 -1.85 0.09 2.09
C ALA A 10 -2.15 -1.01 1.06
N ARG A 11 -1.13 -1.49 0.34
CA ARG A 11 -1.25 -2.62 -0.60
C ARG A 11 -1.82 -3.86 0.07
N ARG A 12 -1.25 -4.28 1.21
CA ARG A 12 -1.71 -5.45 1.97
C ARG A 12 -3.15 -5.29 2.45
N THR A 13 -3.53 -4.11 2.94
CA THR A 13 -4.91 -3.84 3.38
C THR A 13 -5.89 -3.95 2.22
N ILE A 14 -5.54 -3.44 1.04
CA ILE A 14 -6.39 -3.53 -0.16
C ILE A 14 -6.57 -4.99 -0.58
N GLU A 15 -5.50 -5.80 -0.56
CA GLU A 15 -5.56 -7.23 -0.86
C GLU A 15 -6.44 -8.00 0.14
N GLN A 16 -6.28 -7.74 1.44
CA GLN A 16 -7.09 -8.36 2.49
C GLN A 16 -8.58 -8.03 2.34
N LEU A 17 -8.91 -6.76 2.08
CA LEU A 17 -10.29 -6.33 1.85
C LEU A 17 -10.87 -7.00 0.61
N HIS A 18 -10.10 -7.08 -0.48
CA HIS A 18 -10.52 -7.76 -1.70
C HIS A 18 -10.89 -9.23 -1.42
N ASP A 19 -10.02 -9.96 -0.73
CA ASP A 19 -10.21 -11.39 -0.46
C ASP A 19 -11.39 -11.65 0.48
N GLN A 20 -11.55 -10.82 1.52
CA GLN A 20 -12.69 -10.89 2.43
C GLN A 20 -14.00 -10.67 1.67
N HIS A 21 -14.08 -9.59 0.88
CA HIS A 21 -15.28 -9.30 0.08
C HIS A 21 -15.59 -10.41 -0.93
N ALA A 22 -14.56 -10.95 -1.61
CA ALA A 22 -14.74 -12.04 -2.56
C ALA A 22 -15.29 -13.30 -1.87
N SER A 23 -14.81 -13.61 -0.67
CA SER A 23 -15.30 -14.73 0.15
C SER A 23 -16.77 -14.53 0.53
N ASP A 24 -17.13 -13.35 1.04
CA ASP A 24 -18.48 -13.05 1.52
C ASP A 24 -19.52 -13.08 0.38
N VAL A 25 -19.19 -12.51 -0.78
CA VAL A 25 -20.08 -12.52 -1.96
C VAL A 25 -20.26 -13.95 -2.49
N ARG A 26 -19.19 -14.75 -2.58
CA ARG A 26 -19.32 -16.16 -2.99
C ARG A 26 -20.17 -16.97 -2.01
N ARG A 27 -20.03 -16.71 -0.70
CA ARG A 27 -20.85 -17.36 0.32
C ARG A 27 -22.32 -17.00 0.16
N LEU A 28 -22.63 -15.73 -0.10
CA LEU A 28 -24.00 -15.28 -0.35
C LEU A 28 -24.59 -15.95 -1.60
N ILE A 29 -23.83 -16.01 -2.71
CA ILE A 29 -24.26 -16.70 -3.93
C ILE A 29 -24.54 -18.18 -3.63
N GLY A 30 -23.63 -18.88 -2.95
CA GLY A 30 -23.82 -20.29 -2.59
C GLY A 30 -25.03 -20.54 -1.68
N LEU A 31 -25.35 -19.62 -0.76
CA LEU A 31 -26.58 -19.69 0.03
C LEU A 31 -27.83 -19.56 -0.85
N LEU A 32 -27.82 -18.64 -1.82
CA LEU A 32 -28.94 -18.45 -2.73
C LEU A 32 -29.12 -19.66 -3.67
N GLU A 33 -28.03 -20.18 -4.23
CA GLU A 33 -28.01 -21.36 -5.10
C GLU A 33 -28.43 -22.64 -4.36
N SER A 34 -28.06 -22.79 -3.09
CA SER A 34 -28.50 -23.92 -2.25
C SER A 34 -29.97 -23.84 -1.82
N GLY A 35 -30.67 -22.77 -2.20
CA GLY A 35 -32.11 -22.64 -2.01
C GLY A 35 -32.53 -21.93 -0.73
N ALA A 36 -31.65 -21.14 -0.11
CA ALA A 36 -32.04 -20.23 0.99
C ALA A 36 -33.13 -19.23 0.56
N MET A 37 -33.21 -18.94 -0.74
CA MET A 37 -34.27 -18.16 -1.37
C MET A 37 -34.64 -18.80 -2.72
N LYS A 38 -35.90 -18.72 -3.16
CA LYS A 38 -36.37 -19.32 -4.42
C LYS A 38 -37.24 -18.36 -5.24
N GLY A 39 -37.31 -18.64 -6.54
CA GLY A 39 -38.11 -17.89 -7.51
C GLY A 39 -37.40 -16.67 -8.07
N LYS A 40 -38.12 -15.89 -8.89
CA LYS A 40 -37.57 -14.76 -9.68
C LYS A 40 -36.76 -13.74 -8.87
N ALA A 41 -37.12 -13.53 -7.60
CA ALA A 41 -36.39 -12.64 -6.71
C ALA A 41 -35.01 -13.19 -6.32
N ALA A 42 -34.88 -14.50 -6.13
CA ALA A 42 -33.60 -15.16 -5.91
C ALA A 42 -32.72 -15.10 -7.16
N ASP A 43 -33.29 -15.39 -8.34
CA ASP A 43 -32.56 -15.33 -9.62
C ASP A 43 -32.00 -13.92 -9.88
N LYS A 44 -32.82 -12.90 -9.62
CA LYS A 44 -32.38 -11.50 -9.71
C LYS A 44 -31.27 -11.19 -8.71
N LEU A 45 -31.41 -11.61 -7.45
CA LEU A 45 -30.40 -11.36 -6.43
C LEU A 45 -29.07 -12.04 -6.74
N ILE A 46 -29.09 -13.26 -7.29
CA ILE A 46 -27.89 -13.97 -7.78
C ILE A 46 -27.22 -13.16 -8.90
N ALA A 47 -27.99 -12.70 -9.88
CA ALA A 47 -27.47 -11.87 -10.97
C ALA A 47 -26.87 -10.55 -10.46
N ASP A 48 -27.53 -9.90 -9.50
CA ASP A 48 -27.04 -8.68 -8.85
C ASP A 48 -25.74 -8.96 -8.07
N CYS A 49 -25.61 -10.11 -7.40
CA CYS A 49 -24.38 -10.51 -6.71
C CYS A 49 -23.21 -10.73 -7.68
N HIS A 50 -23.44 -11.35 -8.84
CA HIS A 50 -22.42 -11.51 -9.87
C HIS A 50 -21.99 -10.17 -10.47
N ALA A 51 -22.95 -9.29 -10.75
CA ALA A 51 -22.67 -7.95 -11.24
C ALA A 51 -21.85 -7.15 -10.20
N TRP A 52 -22.21 -7.28 -8.92
CA TRP A 52 -21.50 -6.68 -7.81
C TRP A 52 -20.05 -7.19 -7.72
N GLU A 53 -19.83 -8.50 -7.82
CA GLU A 53 -18.49 -9.11 -7.84
C GLU A 53 -17.61 -8.53 -8.95
N ALA A 54 -18.16 -8.43 -10.17
CA ALA A 54 -17.43 -7.88 -11.32
C ALA A 54 -17.07 -6.40 -11.14
N ALA A 55 -18.02 -5.59 -10.65
CA ALA A 55 -17.79 -4.18 -10.39
C ALA A 55 -16.72 -3.95 -9.30
N TYR A 56 -16.77 -4.71 -8.21
CA TYR A 56 -15.83 -4.59 -7.10
C TYR A 56 -14.41 -5.00 -7.47
N LYS A 57 -14.23 -6.04 -8.29
CA LYS A 57 -12.91 -6.40 -8.85
C LYS A 57 -12.27 -5.21 -9.58
N GLY A 58 -13.06 -4.43 -10.31
CA GLY A 58 -12.60 -3.22 -10.98
C GLY A 58 -12.14 -2.12 -10.00
N VAL A 59 -12.83 -1.95 -8.88
CA VAL A 59 -12.46 -0.96 -7.84
C VAL A 59 -11.12 -1.33 -7.19
N PHE A 60 -10.96 -2.57 -6.74
CA PHE A 60 -9.73 -3.02 -6.11
C PHE A 60 -8.53 -2.97 -7.04
N ARG A 61 -8.71 -3.34 -8.31
CA ARG A 61 -7.65 -3.22 -9.33
C ARG A 61 -7.19 -1.77 -9.51
N ARG A 62 -8.13 -0.80 -9.54
CA ARG A 62 -7.78 0.62 -9.63
C ARG A 62 -7.10 1.13 -8.35
N ALA A 63 -7.56 0.68 -7.19
CA ALA A 63 -6.96 1.05 -5.91
C ALA A 63 -5.50 0.55 -5.80
N LEU A 64 -5.24 -0.70 -6.19
CA LEU A 64 -3.87 -1.25 -6.24
C LEU A 64 -2.99 -0.47 -7.22
N ALA A 65 -3.47 -0.25 -8.44
CA ALA A 65 -2.71 0.51 -9.45
C ALA A 65 -2.36 1.93 -8.97
N LEU A 66 -3.26 2.58 -8.22
CA LEU A 66 -3.00 3.89 -7.64
C LEU A 66 -1.89 3.83 -6.58
N VAL A 67 -1.93 2.85 -5.68
CA VAL A 67 -0.90 2.67 -4.64
C VAL A 67 0.46 2.33 -5.28
N GLU A 68 0.48 1.48 -6.30
CA GLU A 68 1.70 1.13 -7.04
C GLU A 68 2.30 2.31 -7.82
N SER A 69 1.47 3.28 -8.22
CA SER A 69 1.93 4.50 -8.91
C SER A 69 2.51 5.56 -7.97
N MET A 70 2.44 5.38 -6.65
CA MET A 70 2.95 6.37 -5.70
C MET A 70 4.49 6.38 -5.69
N PRO A 71 5.14 7.55 -5.83
CA PRO A 71 6.58 7.66 -5.70
C PRO A 71 6.97 7.37 -4.24
N ALA A 72 7.69 6.28 -4.02
CA ALA A 72 8.24 5.97 -2.72
C ALA A 72 9.45 6.86 -2.45
N GLN A 73 9.44 7.55 -1.31
CA GLN A 73 10.67 8.18 -0.82
C GLN A 73 11.57 7.07 -0.27
N PRO A 74 12.80 6.88 -0.79
CA PRO A 74 13.74 5.96 -0.17
C PRO A 74 13.95 6.42 1.26
N GLU A 75 13.79 5.51 2.21
CA GLU A 75 14.13 5.80 3.60
C GLU A 75 15.61 6.15 3.61
N THR A 76 15.91 7.42 3.86
CA THR A 76 17.29 7.88 3.93
C THR A 76 17.97 7.05 4.99
N ALA A 77 18.89 6.17 4.56
CA ALA A 77 19.79 5.42 5.42
C ALA A 77 20.83 6.35 6.08
N GLU A 78 20.43 7.53 6.55
CA GLU A 78 21.21 8.50 7.34
C GLU A 78 20.73 8.54 8.80
N GLN A 79 20.10 7.47 9.28
CA GLN A 79 19.87 7.26 10.72
C GLN A 79 20.57 6.01 11.26
N ARG A 80 21.58 5.53 10.54
CA ARG A 80 22.65 4.72 11.14
C ARG A 80 23.79 5.68 11.48
N SER A 81 23.53 6.61 12.39
CA SER A 81 24.58 7.42 12.99
C SER A 81 25.62 6.47 13.56
N ASP A 82 26.78 6.49 12.94
CA ASP A 82 28.03 5.91 13.38
C ASP A 82 28.17 5.96 14.92
N PRO A 83 28.40 4.84 15.62
CA PRO A 83 28.88 4.89 17.00
C PRO A 83 30.34 5.35 17.09
N LEU A 84 30.97 5.74 15.98
CA LEU A 84 32.33 6.23 15.90
C LEU A 84 32.33 7.63 15.28
N GLY A 85 32.05 8.63 16.12
CA GLY A 85 31.99 10.04 15.74
C GLY A 85 33.29 10.54 15.10
N LEU A 86 33.36 10.47 13.77
CA LEU A 86 34.35 11.14 12.94
C LEU A 86 33.59 11.97 11.89
N GLY A 87 32.85 12.97 12.39
CA GLY A 87 32.37 14.06 11.56
C GLY A 87 33.54 14.87 11.00
N PRO A 88 33.42 15.43 9.79
CA PRO A 88 34.55 16.07 9.11
C PRO A 88 34.96 17.33 9.87
N GLY A 89 36.21 17.32 10.36
CA GLY A 89 36.83 18.42 11.07
C GLY A 89 36.81 19.69 10.23
N ARG A 90 36.05 20.67 10.72
CA ARG A 90 36.10 22.07 10.32
C ARG A 90 37.52 22.58 10.62
N LEU A 91 38.33 22.79 9.58
CA LEU A 91 39.68 23.34 9.69
C LEU A 91 39.64 24.73 10.36
N PRO A 92 40.48 25.01 11.37
CA PRO A 92 40.60 26.35 11.91
C PRO A 92 41.31 27.30 10.93
N SER A 93 40.72 28.47 10.86
CA SER A 93 41.09 29.69 10.16
C SER A 93 42.58 29.99 10.08
N GLN A 94 42.98 30.47 8.91
CA GLN A 94 44.21 31.18 8.61
C GLN A 94 44.58 32.22 9.68
N THR A 95 45.85 32.23 10.09
CA THR A 95 46.64 33.46 10.27
C THR A 95 48.06 33.20 9.76
N SER A 96 48.28 33.66 8.53
CA SER A 96 49.48 34.31 8.00
C SER A 96 50.88 33.78 8.39
N GLY A 97 51.55 33.16 7.41
CA GLY A 97 53.00 33.35 7.23
C GLY A 97 53.30 34.81 6.87
N THR A 98 54.52 35.35 6.90
CA THR A 98 55.91 34.86 6.95
C THR A 98 56.78 36.16 6.84
N PRO A 99 58.11 36.16 6.64
CA PRO A 99 59.24 35.54 7.34
C PRO A 99 60.44 36.52 7.55
N TYR A 100 61.58 36.00 8.06
CA TYR A 100 62.98 36.52 7.99
C TYR A 100 63.26 37.93 8.57
N ARG A 101 64.26 38.16 9.44
CA ARG A 101 65.67 37.78 9.39
C ARG A 101 66.29 37.99 10.77
#